data_AF-A0A3D4N3Z2-F1
#
_entry.id   AF-A0A3D4N3Z2-F1
#
_cell.length_a   1.000
_cell.length_b   1.000
_cell.length_c   1.000
_cell.angle_alpha   90.00
_cell.angle_beta   90.00
_cell.angle_gamma   90.00
#
_symmetry.space_group_name_H-M   'P 1'
#
loop_
_entity.id
_entity.type
_entity.pdbx_description
1 polymer ?
#
loop_
_entity_poly.entity_id
_entity_poly.type
_entity_poly.pdbx_seq_one_letter_code
_entity_poly.pdbx_strand_id
1 'polypeptide(L)'
;MKRLLVAILIVCMASAMVFAQGGEEKPAQKVSMNIQHNLPQTETWQVGFEFIRAEMMKRYPEQIDSKIYPNGQLANNNWATIFEQTQENVIQMACESQVTLASLVPELFALSTPFMFEDMEHVLRFMAEKPSFVDDWFAKLETKNLKVISYWPRAPRQLLNSVRPIIVPKDIEGMRFRVPAMDLFVTTFQAMKANPVPLPSGEIYTAMQLGTVSGEDNAL
;
A
#
# COMPACT_ATOMS: atom_id res chain seq x y z
N MET A 1 55.77 3.55 -52.10
CA MET A 1 55.18 2.29 -51.59
C MET A 1 55.54 2.00 -50.13
N LYS A 2 56.83 1.94 -49.74
CA LYS A 2 57.23 1.64 -48.33
C LYS A 2 56.68 2.61 -47.27
N ARG A 3 56.60 3.91 -47.57
CA ARG A 3 56.04 4.93 -46.64
C ARG A 3 54.50 4.84 -46.49
N LEU A 4 53.81 4.33 -47.50
CA LEU A 4 52.35 4.15 -47.48
C LEU A 4 51.95 2.90 -46.68
N LEU A 5 52.75 1.83 -46.77
CA LEU A 5 52.59 0.60 -45.99
C LEU A 5 52.81 0.81 -44.49
N VAL A 6 53.79 1.64 -44.10
CA VAL A 6 54.06 1.98 -42.68
C VAL A 6 52.93 2.84 -42.10
N ALA A 7 52.36 3.77 -42.87
CA ALA A 7 51.22 4.57 -42.42
C ALA A 7 49.96 3.74 -42.22
N ILE A 8 49.69 2.76 -43.09
CA ILE A 8 48.54 1.85 -42.97
C ILE A 8 48.70 0.92 -41.75
N LEU A 9 49.91 0.42 -41.47
CA LEU A 9 50.19 -0.42 -40.30
C LEU A 9 50.04 0.32 -38.96
N ILE A 10 50.39 1.61 -38.90
CA ILE A 10 50.21 2.43 -37.68
C ILE A 10 48.72 2.74 -37.45
N VAL A 11 47.94 2.96 -38.51
CA VAL A 11 46.48 3.16 -38.42
C VAL A 11 45.75 1.88 -38.01
N CYS A 12 46.21 0.70 -38.46
CA CYS A 12 45.67 -0.59 -38.03
C CYS A 12 46.02 -0.93 -36.56
N MET A 13 47.20 -0.55 -36.06
CA MET A 13 47.55 -0.73 -34.64
C MET A 13 46.80 0.25 -33.73
N ALA A 14 46.57 1.49 -34.17
CA ALA A 14 45.79 2.47 -33.41
C ALA A 14 44.30 2.09 -33.32
N SER A 15 43.74 1.45 -34.36
CA SER A 15 42.36 0.95 -34.34
C SER A 15 42.20 -0.32 -33.49
N ALA A 16 43.22 -1.17 -33.39
CA ALA A 16 43.18 -2.33 -32.48
C ALA A 16 43.23 -1.96 -30.99
N MET A 17 43.87 -0.85 -30.61
CA MET A 17 43.91 -0.39 -29.21
C MET A 17 42.59 0.24 -28.74
N VAL A 18 41.77 0.80 -29.63
CA VAL A 18 40.46 1.36 -29.29
C VAL A 18 39.41 0.27 -29.03
N PHE A 19 39.58 -0.93 -29.61
CA PHE A 19 38.72 -2.09 -29.34
C PHE A 19 39.20 -2.98 -28.18
N ALA A 20 40.38 -2.71 -27.61
CA ALA A 20 40.94 -3.45 -26.47
C ALA A 20 40.64 -2.79 -25.10
N GLN A 21 40.01 -1.62 -25.08
CA GLN A 21 39.34 -1.14 -23.88
C GLN A 21 38.07 -1.98 -23.73
N GLY A 22 38.19 -3.09 -22.99
CA GLY A 22 37.04 -3.83 -22.49
C GLY A 22 36.08 -2.82 -21.90
N GLY A 23 34.95 -2.62 -22.59
CA GLY A 23 33.89 -1.78 -22.06
C GLY A 23 33.54 -2.34 -20.71
N GLU A 24 33.74 -1.56 -19.65
CA GLU A 24 33.12 -1.87 -18.37
C GLU A 24 31.65 -2.12 -18.69
N GLU A 25 31.20 -3.36 -18.50
CA GLU A 25 29.77 -3.67 -18.50
C GLU A 25 29.17 -2.74 -17.45
N LYS A 26 28.49 -1.67 -17.89
CA LYS A 26 27.72 -0.85 -16.99
C LYS A 26 26.75 -1.81 -16.30
N PRO A 27 26.78 -1.93 -14.96
CA PRO A 27 25.86 -2.82 -14.28
C PRO A 27 24.45 -2.47 -14.74
N ALA A 28 23.67 -3.49 -15.08
CA ALA A 28 22.30 -3.31 -15.53
C ALA A 28 21.55 -2.41 -14.54
N GLN A 29 20.81 -1.42 -15.04
CA GLN A 29 20.05 -0.52 -14.18
C GLN A 29 19.05 -1.36 -13.37
N LYS A 30 19.21 -1.37 -12.04
CA LYS A 30 18.28 -2.08 -11.15
C LYS A 30 16.89 -1.50 -11.29
N VAL A 31 15.89 -2.36 -11.27
CA VAL A 31 14.48 -1.97 -11.16
C VAL A 31 14.28 -1.36 -9.77
N SER A 32 13.91 -0.08 -9.73
CA SER A 32 13.54 0.58 -8.49
C SER A 32 12.18 0.07 -8.01
N MET A 33 12.10 -0.28 -6.74
CA MET A 33 10.94 -0.84 -6.08
C MET A 33 10.62 -0.02 -4.82
N ASN A 34 9.87 1.07 -5.03
CA ASN A 34 9.33 1.89 -3.95
C ASN A 34 8.11 1.19 -3.34
N ILE A 35 8.21 0.90 -2.05
CA ILE A 35 7.17 0.24 -1.27
C ILE A 35 6.56 1.25 -0.29
N GLN A 36 5.26 1.51 -0.34
CA GLN A 36 4.56 2.48 0.51
C GLN A 36 3.61 1.80 1.50
N HIS A 37 3.57 2.30 2.73
CA HIS A 37 2.47 2.01 3.66
C HIS A 37 2.22 3.12 4.68
N ASN A 38 1.04 3.13 5.29
CA ASN A 38 0.58 4.23 6.16
C ASN A 38 0.98 4.10 7.63
N LEU A 39 1.33 2.89 8.08
CA LEU A 39 1.64 2.65 9.49
C LEU A 39 3.07 3.06 9.89
N PRO A 40 3.33 3.30 11.18
CA PRO A 40 4.68 3.44 11.73
C PRO A 40 5.59 2.24 11.48
N GLN A 41 6.90 2.45 11.61
CA GLN A 41 7.93 1.40 11.47
C GLN A 41 7.84 0.32 12.55
N THR A 42 7.15 0.58 13.65
CA THR A 42 6.97 -0.39 14.75
C THR A 42 5.81 -1.36 14.50
N GLU A 43 5.02 -1.14 13.46
CA GLU A 43 3.80 -1.91 13.18
C GLU A 43 4.03 -3.12 12.26
N THR A 44 3.07 -4.04 12.26
CA THR A 44 3.18 -5.32 11.54
C THR A 44 3.39 -5.17 10.02
N TRP A 45 2.86 -4.11 9.41
CA TRP A 45 3.05 -3.84 7.99
C TRP A 45 4.52 -3.58 7.64
N GLN A 46 5.24 -2.85 8.49
CA GLN A 46 6.68 -2.62 8.31
C GLN A 46 7.43 -3.96 8.33
N VAL A 47 7.17 -4.78 9.36
CA VAL A 47 7.82 -6.09 9.52
C VAL A 47 7.58 -6.99 8.31
N GLY A 48 6.34 -7.04 7.81
CA GLY A 48 5.99 -7.79 6.61
C GLY A 48 6.74 -7.32 5.36
N PHE A 49 6.83 -6.01 5.15
CA PHE A 49 7.56 -5.47 4.00
C PHE A 49 9.06 -5.58 4.11
N GLU A 50 9.64 -5.50 5.32
CA GLU A 50 11.05 -5.78 5.53
C GLU A 50 11.39 -7.23 5.15
N PHE A 51 10.53 -8.19 5.53
CA PHE A 51 10.67 -9.57 5.12
C PHE A 51 10.58 -9.74 3.60
N ILE A 52 9.54 -9.17 2.96
CA ILE A 52 9.37 -9.22 1.50
C ILE A 52 10.58 -8.62 0.79
N ARG A 53 11.05 -7.45 1.25
CA ARG A 53 12.21 -6.76 0.70
C ARG A 53 13.47 -7.61 0.81
N ALA A 54 13.74 -8.19 1.99
CA ALA A 54 14.90 -9.04 2.20
C ALA A 54 14.90 -10.26 1.27
N GLU A 55 13.74 -10.92 1.16
CA GLU A 55 13.55 -12.08 0.29
C GLU A 55 13.67 -11.74 -1.20
N MET A 56 13.17 -10.57 -1.61
CA MET A 56 13.29 -10.05 -2.98
C MET A 56 14.75 -9.72 -3.33
N MET A 57 15.47 -9.02 -2.45
CA MET A 57 16.88 -8.69 -2.65
C MET A 57 17.79 -9.93 -2.63
N LYS A 58 17.44 -10.96 -1.85
CA LYS A 58 18.16 -12.25 -1.85
C LYS A 58 18.01 -13.01 -3.17
N ARG A 59 16.81 -13.01 -3.75
CA ARG A 59 16.53 -13.70 -5.02
C ARG A 59 17.06 -12.93 -6.24
N TYR A 60 17.09 -11.60 -6.15
CA TYR A 60 17.39 -10.71 -7.27
C TYR A 60 18.39 -9.60 -6.91
N PRO A 61 19.58 -9.93 -6.37
CA PRO A 61 20.50 -8.96 -5.77
C PRO A 61 21.00 -7.89 -6.75
N GLU A 62 21.16 -8.26 -8.03
CA GLU A 62 21.63 -7.36 -9.08
C GLU A 62 20.53 -6.78 -9.95
N GLN A 63 19.26 -7.11 -9.68
CA GLN A 63 18.16 -6.65 -10.53
C GLN A 63 17.22 -5.67 -9.82
N ILE A 64 17.19 -5.66 -8.48
CA ILE A 64 16.23 -4.86 -7.72
C ILE A 64 16.94 -3.95 -6.73
N ASP A 65 16.55 -2.67 -6.74
CA ASP A 65 16.82 -1.73 -5.66
C ASP A 65 15.48 -1.38 -4.99
N SER A 66 15.37 -1.55 -3.68
CA SER A 66 14.11 -1.44 -2.98
C SER A 66 14.20 -0.58 -1.73
N LYS A 67 13.20 0.29 -1.57
CA LYS A 67 13.06 1.19 -0.42
C LYS A 67 11.63 1.18 0.10
N ILE A 68 11.50 1.10 1.42
CA ILE A 68 10.22 1.14 2.14
C ILE A 68 10.00 2.58 2.65
N TYR A 69 8.80 3.09 2.42
CA TYR A 69 8.31 4.40 2.81
C TYR A 69 7.13 4.22 3.76
N PRO A 70 7.37 4.19 5.08
CA PRO A 70 6.33 4.04 6.10
C PRO A 70 5.63 5.39 6.38
N ASN A 71 4.69 5.41 7.33
CA ASN A 71 3.99 6.63 7.79
C ASN A 71 3.30 7.43 6.68
N GLY A 72 3.00 6.81 5.55
CA GLY A 72 2.38 7.47 4.42
C GLY A 72 3.26 8.50 3.74
N GLN A 73 4.60 8.42 3.86
CA GLN A 73 5.55 9.43 3.37
C GLN A 73 5.34 9.90 1.92
N LEU A 74 4.95 9.00 1.00
CA LEU A 74 4.76 9.35 -0.41
C LEU A 74 3.39 9.98 -0.75
N ALA A 75 2.41 9.84 0.13
CA ALA A 75 1.01 10.16 -0.18
C ALA A 75 0.23 10.77 0.99
N ASN A 76 0.92 11.19 2.06
CA ASN A 76 0.34 11.80 3.26
C ASN A 76 -0.82 10.99 3.88
N ASN A 77 -0.71 9.66 3.90
CA ASN A 77 -1.76 8.75 4.38
C ASN A 77 -3.13 8.91 3.68
N ASN A 78 -3.11 9.35 2.41
CA ASN A 78 -4.26 9.43 1.52
C ASN A 78 -4.28 8.19 0.60
N TRP A 79 -5.21 7.27 0.88
CA TRP A 79 -5.35 6.02 0.14
C TRP A 79 -5.64 6.23 -1.36
N ALA A 80 -6.35 7.30 -1.73
CA ALA A 80 -6.68 7.56 -3.13
C ALA A 80 -5.42 7.96 -3.90
N THR A 81 -4.60 8.85 -3.31
CA THR A 81 -3.29 9.23 -3.86
C THR A 81 -2.34 8.03 -3.94
N ILE A 82 -2.37 7.10 -2.98
CA ILE A 82 -1.57 5.87 -3.03
C ILE A 82 -1.95 5.03 -4.24
N PHE A 83 -3.25 4.87 -4.52
CA PHE A 83 -3.70 4.12 -5.68
C PHE A 83 -3.33 4.81 -7.00
N GLU A 84 -3.58 6.11 -7.14
CA GLU A 84 -3.15 6.87 -8.33
C GLU A 84 -1.65 6.70 -8.60
N GLN A 85 -0.80 6.92 -7.58
CA GLN A 85 0.65 6.77 -7.72
C GLN A 85 1.08 5.32 -8.01
N THR A 86 0.34 4.32 -7.54
CA THR A 86 0.62 2.91 -7.85
C THR A 86 0.23 2.59 -9.29
N GLN A 87 -0.91 3.08 -9.76
CA GLN A 87 -1.39 2.93 -11.14
C GLN A 87 -0.47 3.62 -12.16
N GLU A 88 0.13 4.74 -11.77
CA GLU A 88 1.13 5.48 -12.56
C GLU A 88 2.55 4.91 -12.42
N ASN A 89 2.74 3.82 -11.65
CA ASN A 89 4.02 3.18 -11.39
C ASN A 89 5.07 4.13 -10.76
N VAL A 90 4.63 5.13 -9.99
CA VAL A 90 5.49 5.94 -9.10
C VAL A 90 5.80 5.13 -7.83
N ILE A 91 4.80 4.43 -7.31
CA ILE A 91 4.90 3.42 -6.25
C ILE A 91 4.78 2.04 -6.91
N GLN A 92 5.72 1.13 -6.64
CA GLN A 92 5.66 -0.22 -7.22
C GLN A 92 4.86 -1.20 -6.35
N MET A 93 4.87 -1.01 -5.03
CA MET A 93 4.06 -1.80 -4.10
C MET A 93 3.45 -0.91 -3.02
N ALA A 94 2.18 -1.10 -2.72
CA ALA A 94 1.52 -0.43 -1.61
C ALA A 94 0.74 -1.44 -0.76
N CYS A 95 0.58 -1.17 0.53
CA CYS A 95 -0.40 -1.84 1.38
C CYS A 95 -1.49 -0.87 1.78
N GLU A 96 -2.73 -1.28 1.51
CA GLU A 96 -3.93 -0.56 1.89
C GLU A 96 -5.03 -1.52 2.36
N SER A 97 -6.04 -0.97 3.03
CA SER A 97 -7.21 -1.73 3.48
C SER A 97 -8.03 -2.23 2.28
N GLN A 98 -8.64 -3.43 2.37
CA GLN A 98 -9.50 -3.92 1.27
C GLN A 98 -10.69 -2.99 0.99
N VAL A 99 -11.14 -2.24 2.00
CA VAL A 99 -12.27 -1.31 1.84
C VAL A 99 -11.94 -0.19 0.86
N THR A 100 -10.69 0.30 0.82
CA THR A 100 -10.33 1.39 -0.09
C THR A 100 -10.35 0.91 -1.54
N LEU A 101 -9.95 -0.34 -1.79
CA LEU A 101 -10.07 -0.99 -3.12
C LEU A 101 -11.52 -1.08 -3.60
N ALA A 102 -12.50 -1.06 -2.69
CA ALA A 102 -13.91 -1.07 -3.06
C ALA A 102 -14.37 0.22 -3.77
N SER A 103 -13.58 1.30 -3.70
CA SER A 103 -13.77 2.49 -4.56
C SER A 103 -13.57 2.18 -6.06
N LEU A 104 -12.78 1.14 -6.36
CA LEU A 104 -12.48 0.69 -7.72
C LEU A 104 -13.28 -0.55 -8.11
N VAL A 105 -13.51 -1.48 -7.19
CA VAL A 105 -14.28 -2.71 -7.41
C VAL A 105 -15.34 -2.84 -6.30
N PRO A 106 -16.57 -2.32 -6.51
CA PRO A 106 -17.58 -2.19 -5.46
C PRO A 106 -17.95 -3.48 -4.74
N GLU A 107 -17.80 -4.64 -5.37
CA GLU A 107 -18.09 -5.94 -4.77
C GLU A 107 -17.24 -6.22 -3.51
N LEU A 108 -16.05 -5.62 -3.42
CA LEU A 108 -15.18 -5.72 -2.25
C LEU A 108 -15.79 -5.10 -0.99
N PHE A 109 -16.82 -4.24 -1.11
CA PHE A 109 -17.58 -3.74 0.05
C PHE A 109 -18.27 -4.87 0.82
N ALA A 110 -18.62 -5.98 0.17
CA ALA A 110 -19.23 -7.12 0.84
C ALA A 110 -18.35 -7.62 2.01
N LEU A 111 -17.03 -7.67 1.80
CA LEU A 111 -16.05 -8.10 2.82
C LEU A 111 -15.87 -7.10 3.97
N SER A 112 -16.41 -5.90 3.86
CA SER A 112 -16.28 -4.82 4.86
C SER A 112 -17.61 -4.46 5.50
N THR A 113 -18.68 -5.20 5.22
CA THR A 113 -19.99 -4.95 5.82
C THR A 113 -19.91 -5.11 7.34
N PRO A 114 -20.45 -4.17 8.14
CA PRO A 114 -20.42 -4.28 9.60
C PRO A 114 -20.98 -5.62 10.08
N PHE A 115 -20.26 -6.26 11.00
CA PHE A 115 -20.61 -7.57 11.58
C PHE A 115 -20.67 -8.74 10.58
N MET A 116 -20.06 -8.63 9.40
CA MET A 116 -19.98 -9.72 8.40
C MET A 116 -19.25 -10.97 8.94
N PHE A 117 -18.12 -10.76 9.65
CA PHE A 117 -17.35 -11.83 10.27
C PHE A 117 -17.62 -11.88 11.77
N GLU A 118 -17.83 -13.09 12.30
CA GLU A 118 -18.14 -13.33 13.71
C GLU A 118 -16.93 -13.08 14.62
N ASP A 119 -15.75 -13.53 14.19
CA ASP A 119 -14.50 -13.42 14.91
C ASP A 119 -13.29 -13.56 13.95
N MET A 120 -12.07 -13.48 14.51
CA MET A 120 -10.84 -13.65 13.74
C MET A 120 -10.66 -15.07 13.20
N GLU A 121 -11.17 -16.10 13.87
CA GLU A 121 -11.09 -17.47 13.37
C GLU A 121 -11.93 -17.65 12.11
N HIS A 122 -13.10 -17.01 12.03
CA HIS A 122 -13.91 -16.94 10.82
C HIS A 122 -13.16 -16.22 9.70
N VAL A 123 -12.51 -15.07 9.97
CA VAL A 123 -11.69 -14.37 8.96
C VAL A 123 -10.57 -15.29 8.43
N LEU A 124 -9.85 -15.98 9.33
CA LEU A 124 -8.75 -16.87 8.94
C LEU A 124 -9.23 -18.08 8.14
N ARG A 125 -10.36 -18.69 8.51
CA ARG A 125 -10.98 -19.77 7.70
C ARG A 125 -11.36 -19.29 6.31
N PHE A 126 -12.04 -18.14 6.21
CA PHE A 126 -12.41 -17.53 4.94
C PHE A 126 -11.19 -17.27 4.04
N MET A 127 -10.11 -16.71 4.61
CA MET A 127 -8.86 -16.47 3.88
C MET A 127 -8.16 -17.78 3.45
N ALA A 128 -8.27 -18.84 4.27
CA ALA A 128 -7.69 -20.15 3.95
C ALA A 128 -8.46 -20.87 2.84
N GLU A 129 -9.78 -20.74 2.80
CA GLU A 129 -10.64 -21.32 1.77
C GLU A 129 -10.42 -20.71 0.38
N LYS A 130 -9.96 -19.44 0.33
CA LYS A 130 -9.72 -18.67 -0.90
C LYS A 130 -10.88 -18.79 -1.91
N PRO A 131 -12.07 -18.27 -1.58
CA PRO A 131 -13.21 -18.40 -2.45
C PRO A 131 -12.94 -17.75 -3.82
N SER A 132 -13.20 -18.46 -4.90
CA SER A 132 -12.83 -18.03 -6.26
C SER A 132 -13.43 -16.67 -6.66
N PHE A 133 -14.60 -16.33 -6.12
CA PHE A 133 -15.24 -15.03 -6.40
C PHE A 133 -14.40 -13.84 -5.89
N VAL A 134 -13.59 -14.03 -4.83
CA VAL A 134 -12.69 -12.99 -4.33
C VAL A 134 -11.56 -12.75 -5.33
N ASP A 135 -11.00 -13.83 -5.89
CA ASP A 135 -9.97 -13.75 -6.92
C ASP A 135 -10.53 -13.08 -8.19
N ASP A 136 -11.78 -13.39 -8.57
CA ASP A 136 -12.48 -12.73 -9.68
C ASP A 136 -12.64 -11.21 -9.44
N TRP A 137 -12.93 -10.79 -8.21
CA TRP A 137 -12.98 -9.37 -7.85
C TRP A 137 -11.62 -8.70 -7.91
N PHE A 138 -10.56 -9.36 -7.42
CA PHE A 138 -9.20 -8.83 -7.50
C PHE A 138 -8.68 -8.77 -8.94
N ALA A 139 -9.04 -9.72 -9.81
CA ALA A 139 -8.68 -9.69 -11.22
C ALA A 139 -9.22 -8.44 -11.95
N LYS A 140 -10.37 -7.89 -11.52
CA LYS A 140 -10.91 -6.64 -12.08
C LYS A 140 -9.98 -5.44 -11.84
N LEU A 141 -9.18 -5.45 -10.76
CA LEU A 141 -8.21 -4.39 -10.48
C LEU A 141 -7.08 -4.36 -11.51
N GLU A 142 -6.76 -5.49 -12.16
CA GLU A 142 -5.68 -5.54 -13.15
C GLU A 142 -6.02 -4.67 -14.37
N THR A 143 -7.31 -4.57 -14.74
CA THR A 143 -7.78 -3.64 -15.79
C THR A 143 -7.58 -2.16 -15.43
N LYS A 144 -7.28 -1.89 -14.15
CA LYS A 144 -7.01 -0.58 -13.58
C LYS A 144 -5.54 -0.42 -13.21
N ASN A 145 -4.63 -1.21 -13.76
CA ASN A 145 -3.19 -1.19 -13.46
C ASN A 145 -2.85 -1.45 -11.99
N LEU A 146 -3.68 -2.23 -11.29
CA LEU A 146 -3.42 -2.66 -9.92
C LEU A 146 -3.49 -4.18 -9.83
N LYS A 147 -2.47 -4.80 -9.25
CA LYS A 147 -2.45 -6.24 -9.02
C LYS A 147 -2.34 -6.55 -7.54
N VAL A 148 -3.30 -7.30 -7.02
CA VAL A 148 -3.23 -7.80 -5.63
C VAL A 148 -2.27 -8.99 -5.60
N ILE A 149 -1.15 -8.82 -4.91
CA ILE A 149 -0.12 -9.87 -4.78
C ILE A 149 -0.31 -10.75 -3.54
N SER A 150 -0.95 -10.22 -2.50
CA SER A 150 -1.24 -10.88 -1.23
C SER A 150 -2.23 -10.03 -0.44
N TYR A 151 -2.93 -10.66 0.50
CA TYR A 151 -3.75 -10.01 1.52
C TYR A 151 -3.49 -10.67 2.88
N TRP A 152 -3.59 -9.89 3.95
CA TRP A 152 -3.28 -10.32 5.32
C TRP A 152 -4.47 -10.00 6.24
N PRO A 153 -4.67 -10.79 7.31
CA PRO A 153 -5.67 -10.46 8.30
C PRO A 153 -5.30 -9.15 8.99
N ARG A 154 -6.31 -8.35 9.32
CA ARG A 154 -6.20 -7.17 10.16
C ARG A 154 -7.12 -7.37 11.36
N ALA A 155 -6.68 -6.91 12.54
CA ALA A 155 -7.52 -6.98 13.73
C ALA A 155 -8.83 -6.20 13.52
N PRO A 156 -9.94 -6.59 14.20
CA PRO A 156 -11.22 -5.92 14.06
C PRO A 156 -11.14 -4.45 14.50
N ARG A 157 -11.96 -3.60 13.88
CA ARG A 157 -12.05 -2.19 14.23
C ARG A 157 -12.72 -2.04 15.60
N GLN A 158 -12.15 -1.20 16.44
CA GLN A 158 -12.65 -0.83 17.77
C GLN A 158 -13.02 0.65 17.78
N LEU A 159 -14.02 1.02 18.59
CA LEU A 159 -14.38 2.42 18.79
C LEU A 159 -13.42 3.04 19.83
N LEU A 160 -12.75 4.13 19.46
CA LEU A 160 -11.88 4.90 20.35
C LEU A 160 -12.43 6.31 20.51
N ASN A 161 -12.46 6.84 21.73
CA ASN A 161 -12.93 8.20 21.97
C ASN A 161 -12.34 8.80 23.24
N SER A 162 -12.43 10.13 23.37
CA SER A 162 -11.92 10.90 24.51
C SER A 162 -13.01 11.40 25.47
N VAL A 163 -14.26 10.95 25.33
CA VAL A 163 -15.43 11.50 26.04
C VAL A 163 -15.91 10.57 27.14
N ARG A 164 -16.21 9.31 26.79
CA ARG A 164 -16.84 8.33 27.70
C ARG A 164 -16.69 6.89 27.17
N PRO A 165 -16.78 5.87 28.02
CA PRO A 165 -16.95 4.49 27.56
C PRO A 165 -18.18 4.33 26.66
N ILE A 166 -18.07 3.48 25.64
CA ILE A 166 -19.20 3.08 24.77
C ILE A 166 -19.45 1.60 25.04
N ILE A 167 -20.51 1.30 25.80
CA ILE A 167 -20.85 -0.06 26.26
C ILE A 167 -22.11 -0.56 25.55
N VAL A 168 -23.04 0.34 25.24
CA VAL A 168 -24.25 0.05 24.47
C VAL A 168 -24.35 0.95 23.25
N PRO A 169 -25.08 0.56 22.18
CA PRO A 169 -25.19 1.36 20.96
C PRO A 169 -25.64 2.81 21.18
N LYS A 170 -26.48 3.07 22.19
CA LYS A 170 -26.94 4.42 22.53
C LYS A 170 -25.82 5.35 22.98
N ASP A 171 -24.72 4.81 23.52
CA ASP A 171 -23.63 5.63 24.06
C ASP A 171 -22.90 6.42 22.98
N ILE A 172 -23.00 6.03 21.70
CA ILE A 172 -22.38 6.73 20.57
C ILE A 172 -23.25 7.88 19.99
N GLU A 173 -24.52 7.97 20.40
CA GLU A 173 -25.48 8.92 19.82
C GLU A 173 -24.99 10.38 19.96
N GLY A 174 -25.01 11.13 18.86
CA GLY A 174 -24.57 12.51 18.76
C GLY A 174 -23.05 12.73 18.85
N MET A 175 -22.24 11.69 19.09
CA MET A 175 -20.78 11.82 19.13
C MET A 175 -20.20 12.12 17.75
N ARG A 176 -19.19 12.99 17.68
CA ARG A 176 -18.51 13.33 16.44
C ARG A 176 -17.37 12.34 16.19
N PHE A 177 -17.57 11.38 15.30
CA PHE A 177 -16.58 10.36 15.00
C PHE A 177 -15.90 10.65 13.67
N ARG A 178 -14.57 10.66 13.64
CA ARG A 178 -13.85 10.60 12.38
C ARG A 178 -14.15 9.25 11.73
N VAL A 179 -14.45 9.28 10.44
CA VAL A 179 -14.55 8.07 9.59
C VAL A 179 -13.70 8.22 8.33
N PRO A 180 -13.26 7.14 7.68
CA PRO A 180 -12.75 7.22 6.32
C PRO A 180 -13.81 7.81 5.37
N ALA A 181 -13.39 8.56 4.36
CA ALA A 181 -14.28 9.21 3.39
C ALA A 181 -14.87 8.21 2.38
N MET A 182 -15.69 7.29 2.87
CA MET A 182 -16.42 6.31 2.08
C MET A 182 -17.83 6.13 2.63
N ASP A 183 -18.82 6.00 1.75
CA ASP A 183 -20.24 5.95 2.10
C ASP A 183 -20.57 4.82 3.06
N LEU A 184 -19.88 3.67 2.97
CA LEU A 184 -20.03 2.56 3.91
C LEU A 184 -19.86 3.01 5.36
N PHE A 185 -18.78 3.74 5.67
CA PHE A 185 -18.51 4.20 7.03
C PHE A 185 -19.43 5.33 7.46
N VAL A 186 -19.69 6.28 6.57
CA VAL A 186 -20.63 7.39 6.85
C VAL A 186 -22.01 6.84 7.19
N THR A 187 -22.54 5.94 6.37
CA THR A 187 -23.86 5.32 6.56
C THR A 187 -23.89 4.48 7.83
N THR A 188 -22.84 3.71 8.11
CA THR A 188 -22.76 2.88 9.33
C THR A 188 -22.84 3.73 10.59
N PHE A 189 -22.07 4.82 10.66
CA PHE A 189 -22.07 5.70 11.84
C PHE A 189 -23.36 6.53 11.95
N GLN A 190 -23.95 6.97 10.84
CA GLN A 190 -25.27 7.59 10.83
C GLN A 190 -26.37 6.63 11.32
N ALA A 191 -26.31 5.35 10.92
CA ALA A 191 -27.25 4.33 11.40
C ALA A 191 -27.14 4.09 12.91
N MET A 192 -25.94 4.26 13.48
CA MET A 192 -25.70 4.28 14.93
C MET A 192 -26.05 5.62 15.60
N LYS A 193 -26.61 6.59 14.85
CA LYS A 193 -26.95 7.96 15.29
C LYS A 193 -25.76 8.79 15.78
N ALA A 194 -24.54 8.43 15.37
CA ALA A 194 -23.38 9.28 15.55
C ALA A 194 -23.37 10.41 14.49
N ASN A 195 -22.47 11.37 14.66
CA ASN A 195 -22.18 12.43 13.72
C ASN A 195 -20.83 12.16 13.02
N PRO A 196 -20.79 11.37 11.93
CA PRO A 196 -19.53 11.06 11.27
C PRO A 196 -18.93 12.29 10.59
N VAL A 197 -17.60 12.42 10.67
CA VAL A 197 -16.80 13.46 10.04
C VAL A 197 -15.78 12.77 9.12
N PRO A 198 -15.99 12.78 7.79
CA PRO A 198 -15.07 12.16 6.84
C PRO A 198 -13.71 12.89 6.82
N LEU A 199 -12.63 12.21 7.19
CA LEU A 199 -11.27 12.77 7.14
C LEU A 199 -10.23 11.69 6.74
N PRO A 200 -9.14 12.05 6.05
CA PRO A 200 -7.99 11.17 5.85
C PRO A 200 -7.37 10.69 7.16
N SER A 201 -6.67 9.56 7.15
CA SER A 201 -6.12 8.98 8.39
C SER A 201 -4.98 9.80 8.98
N GLY A 202 -4.23 10.51 8.14
CA GLY A 202 -3.17 11.44 8.57
C GLY A 202 -3.67 12.64 9.38
N GLU A 203 -4.97 12.94 9.35
CA GLU A 203 -5.56 14.10 10.04
C GLU A 203 -6.22 13.76 11.39
N ILE A 204 -6.29 12.46 11.75
CA ILE A 204 -7.01 12.00 12.95
C ILE A 204 -6.47 12.66 14.22
N TYR A 205 -5.15 12.63 14.40
CA TYR A 205 -4.51 13.15 15.61
C TYR A 205 -4.80 14.65 15.79
N THR A 206 -4.60 15.44 14.73
CA THR A 206 -4.87 16.89 14.75
C THR A 206 -6.35 17.17 14.96
N ALA A 207 -7.25 16.42 14.32
CA ALA A 207 -8.70 16.59 14.47
C ALA A 207 -9.18 16.27 15.91
N MET A 208 -8.60 15.25 16.54
CA MET A 208 -8.81 14.93 17.96
C MET A 208 -8.25 16.02 18.87
N GLN A 209 -7.04 16.50 18.60
CA GLN A 209 -6.38 17.56 19.38
C GLN A 209 -7.14 18.89 19.34
N LEU A 210 -7.65 19.26 18.16
CA LEU A 210 -8.46 20.48 17.96
C LEU A 210 -9.92 20.31 18.43
N GLY A 211 -10.34 19.10 18.78
CA GLY A 211 -11.72 18.81 19.18
C GLY A 211 -12.74 18.93 18.05
N THR A 212 -12.30 18.85 16.79
CA THR A 212 -13.18 18.75 15.61
C THR A 212 -13.97 17.45 15.64
N VAL A 213 -13.31 16.38 16.09
CA VAL A 213 -13.90 15.07 16.36
C VAL A 213 -13.58 14.67 17.80
N SER A 214 -14.38 13.76 18.34
CA SER A 214 -14.25 13.24 19.71
C SER A 214 -13.86 11.76 19.76
N GLY A 215 -13.81 11.10 18.61
CA GLY A 215 -13.42 9.70 18.49
C GLY A 215 -13.15 9.29 17.05
N GLU A 216 -12.68 8.07 16.88
CA GLU A 216 -12.47 7.39 15.60
C GLU A 216 -12.72 5.88 15.75
N ASP A 217 -12.64 5.13 14.66
CA ASP A 217 -12.64 3.67 14.70
C ASP A 217 -11.40 3.09 14.01
N ASN A 218 -10.70 2.17 14.67
CA ASN A 218 -9.53 1.54 14.08
C ASN A 218 -9.17 0.23 14.79
N ALA A 219 -8.33 -0.57 14.14
CA ALA A 219 -7.70 -1.72 14.79
C ALA A 219 -6.72 -1.23 15.85
N LEU A 220 -6.71 -1.89 17.02
CA LEU A 220 -5.72 -1.72 18.09
C LEU A 220 -4.54 -2.68 17.90
#